data_AF-A0A699YUS2-F1
#
_entry.id   AF-A0A699YUS2-F1
#
_cell.length_a   1.000
_cell.length_b   1.000
_cell.length_c   1.000
_cell.angle_alpha   90.00
_cell.angle_beta   90.00
_cell.angle_gamma   90.00
#
_symmetry.space_group_name_H-M   'P 1'
#
loop_
_entity.id
_entity.type
_entity.pdbx_description
1 polymer ?
#
loop_
_entity_poly.entity_id
_entity_poly.type
_entity_poly.pdbx_seq_one_letter_code
_entity_poly.pdbx_strand_id
1 'polypeptide(L)'
;MFQCTALWSDALELFERALTLPGTGIKRFRDKPKLASDREKMTALYNISCCHSQLGDVRSGLVALAGCLEVGYADFEQIRRDPDLATLRKDERFDGLLKRFEPSGMSAAMGFDLSSLFGKK
;
A
#
# COMPACT_ATOMS: atom_id res chain seq x y z
N MET A 1 -21.92 -11.06 -9.89
CA MET A 1 -20.97 -10.86 -8.78
C MET A 1 -19.64 -11.59 -8.98
N PHE A 2 -19.62 -12.81 -9.53
CA PHE A 2 -18.40 -13.62 -9.71
C PHE A 2 -17.35 -13.10 -10.73
N GLN A 3 -17.73 -12.30 -11.73
CA GLN A 3 -16.77 -11.79 -12.73
C GLN A 3 -15.93 -10.61 -12.21
N CYS A 4 -16.45 -9.79 -11.29
CA CYS A 4 -15.70 -8.64 -10.75
C CYS A 4 -14.53 -9.11 -9.89
N THR A 5 -14.75 -10.12 -9.03
CA THR A 5 -13.72 -10.61 -8.11
C THR A 5 -12.55 -11.27 -8.85
N ALA A 6 -12.81 -11.96 -9.96
CA ALA A 6 -11.76 -12.58 -10.79
C ALA A 6 -10.84 -11.52 -11.43
N LEU A 7 -11.39 -10.39 -11.89
CA LEU A 7 -10.60 -9.30 -12.45
C LEU A 7 -9.67 -8.67 -11.40
N TRP A 8 -10.15 -8.50 -10.17
CA TRP A 8 -9.34 -7.94 -9.08
C TRP A 8 -8.27 -8.89 -8.58
N SER A 9 -8.51 -10.21 -8.60
CA SER A 9 -7.46 -11.19 -8.27
C SER A 9 -6.36 -11.23 -9.33
N ASP A 10 -6.72 -11.17 -10.61
CA ASP A 10 -5.74 -11.16 -11.69
C ASP A 10 -4.92 -9.86 -11.68
N ALA A 11 -5.59 -8.72 -11.44
CA ALA A 11 -4.93 -7.43 -11.26
C ALA A 11 -3.99 -7.42 -10.05
N LEU A 12 -4.40 -8.01 -8.92
CA LEU A 12 -3.56 -8.16 -7.73
C LEU A 12 -2.27 -8.90 -8.06
N GLU A 13 -2.35 -10.05 -8.75
CA GLU A 13 -1.17 -10.82 -9.14
C GLU A 13 -0.21 -9.97 -9.99
N LEU A 14 -0.74 -9.21 -10.94
CA LEU A 14 0.08 -8.34 -11.80
C LEU A 14 0.80 -7.25 -10.99
N PHE A 15 0.13 -6.60 -10.05
CA PHE A 15 0.76 -5.56 -9.24
C PHE A 15 1.76 -6.11 -8.23
N GLU A 16 1.51 -7.28 -7.64
CA GLU A 16 2.48 -7.96 -6.77
C GLU A 16 3.74 -8.34 -7.56
N ARG A 17 3.57 -8.88 -8.77
CA ARG A 17 4.69 -9.20 -9.66
C ARG A 17 5.47 -7.94 -10.03
N ALA A 18 4.80 -6.80 -10.26
CA ALA A 18 5.47 -5.54 -10.58
C ALA A 18 6.47 -5.10 -9.49
N LEU A 19 6.24 -5.43 -8.22
CA LEU A 19 7.17 -5.13 -7.12
C LEU A 19 8.46 -5.95 -7.16
N THR A 20 8.46 -7.10 -7.85
CA THR A 20 9.60 -8.02 -7.94
C THR A 20 10.43 -7.84 -9.21
N LEU A 21 9.85 -7.20 -10.23
CA LEU A 21 10.50 -7.03 -11.52
C LEU A 21 11.51 -5.87 -11.51
N PRO A 22 12.50 -5.89 -12.41
CA PRO A 22 13.34 -4.73 -12.67
C PRO A 22 12.51 -3.50 -13.03
N GLY A 23 12.91 -2.34 -12.53
CA GLY A 23 12.20 -1.09 -12.80
C GLY A 23 13.13 0.04 -13.22
N THR A 24 12.62 1.26 -13.12
CA THR A 24 13.32 2.47 -13.60
C THR A 24 14.13 3.18 -12.52
N GLY A 25 14.21 2.61 -11.32
CA GLY A 25 14.91 3.18 -10.17
C GLY A 25 16.43 3.18 -10.28
N ILE A 26 17.06 3.64 -9.18
CA ILE A 26 18.52 3.79 -9.09
C ILE A 26 19.20 2.42 -9.17
N LYS A 27 20.20 2.31 -10.05
CA LYS A 27 21.06 1.12 -10.12
C LYS A 27 22.02 1.10 -8.93
N ARG A 28 21.75 0.25 -7.94
CA ARG A 28 22.57 0.15 -6.71
C ARG A 28 23.79 -0.74 -6.86
N PHE A 29 23.71 -1.80 -7.66
CA PHE A 29 24.78 -2.76 -7.85
C PHE A 29 25.12 -2.89 -9.33
N ARG A 30 26.40 -3.10 -9.66
CA ARG A 30 26.86 -3.23 -11.05
C ARG A 30 26.20 -4.41 -11.76
N ASP A 31 26.11 -5.55 -11.08
CA ASP A 31 25.69 -6.83 -11.67
C ASP A 31 24.19 -7.13 -11.49
N LYS A 32 23.50 -6.35 -10.66
CA LYS A 32 22.05 -6.51 -10.46
C LYS A 32 21.26 -5.57 -11.36
N PRO A 33 20.04 -5.95 -11.78
CA PRO A 33 19.15 -5.05 -12.49
C PRO A 33 18.76 -3.83 -11.64
N LYS A 34 18.25 -2.79 -12.30
CA LYS A 34 17.66 -1.63 -11.62
C LYS A 34 16.43 -2.09 -10.85
N LEU A 35 16.31 -1.65 -9.61
CA LEU A 35 15.13 -1.89 -8.79
C LEU A 35 14.00 -0.95 -9.22
N ALA A 36 12.76 -1.29 -8.86
CA ALA A 36 11.64 -0.36 -8.97
C ALA A 36 11.96 0.97 -8.27
N SER A 37 11.65 2.07 -8.95
CA SER A 37 11.66 3.41 -8.37
C SER A 37 10.61 3.52 -7.27
N ASP A 38 10.77 4.51 -6.39
CA ASP A 38 9.83 4.69 -5.29
C ASP A 38 8.42 5.04 -5.81
N ARG A 39 8.32 5.79 -6.91
CA ARG A 39 7.04 6.04 -7.60
C ARG A 39 6.39 4.76 -8.11
N GLU A 40 7.14 3.87 -8.75
CA GLU A 40 6.61 2.58 -9.24
C GLU A 40 6.12 1.72 -8.08
N LYS A 41 6.87 1.66 -6.98
CA LYS A 41 6.46 0.93 -5.77
C LYS A 41 5.20 1.51 -5.15
N MET A 42 5.12 2.84 -5.01
CA MET A 42 3.94 3.52 -4.49
C MET A 42 2.70 3.21 -5.34
N THR A 43 2.81 3.33 -6.66
CA THR A 43 1.69 3.03 -7.56
C THR A 43 1.24 1.57 -7.44
N ALA A 44 2.19 0.62 -7.42
CA ALA A 44 1.86 -0.79 -7.25
C ALA A 44 1.21 -1.06 -5.89
N LEU A 45 1.78 -0.57 -4.80
CA LEU A 45 1.26 -0.76 -3.44
C LEU A 45 -0.12 -0.12 -3.25
N TYR A 46 -0.35 1.07 -3.79
CA TYR A 46 -1.67 1.71 -3.77
C TYR A 46 -2.70 0.82 -4.48
N ASN A 47 -2.40 0.36 -5.70
CA ASN A 47 -3.31 -0.48 -6.45
C ASN A 47 -3.52 -1.87 -5.81
N ILE A 48 -2.51 -2.45 -5.16
CA ILE A 48 -2.65 -3.67 -4.36
C ILE A 48 -3.64 -3.42 -3.21
N SER A 49 -3.58 -2.27 -2.54
CA SER A 49 -4.52 -1.93 -1.48
C SER A 49 -5.96 -1.79 -2.00
N CYS A 50 -6.15 -1.18 -3.17
CA CYS A 50 -7.43 -1.14 -3.87
C CYS A 50 -7.95 -2.54 -4.23
N CYS A 51 -7.11 -3.41 -4.80
CA CYS A 51 -7.50 -4.77 -5.16
C CYS A 51 -7.95 -5.57 -3.94
N HIS A 52 -7.19 -5.53 -2.84
CA HIS A 52 -7.58 -6.19 -1.60
C HIS A 52 -8.86 -5.65 -1.00
N SER A 53 -9.08 -4.34 -1.07
CA SER A 53 -10.33 -3.71 -0.64
C SER A 53 -11.54 -4.21 -1.44
N GLN A 54 -11.40 -4.33 -2.76
CA GLN A 54 -12.42 -4.87 -3.66
C GLN A 54 -12.66 -6.37 -3.45
N LEU A 55 -11.62 -7.12 -3.06
CA LEU A 55 -11.71 -8.54 -2.70
C LEU A 55 -12.22 -8.78 -1.27
N GLY A 56 -12.35 -7.73 -0.46
CA GLY A 56 -12.78 -7.82 0.94
C GLY A 56 -11.69 -8.25 1.93
N ASP A 57 -10.42 -8.39 1.50
CA ASP A 57 -9.30 -8.70 2.38
C ASP A 57 -8.74 -7.41 3.01
N VAL A 58 -9.45 -6.95 4.04
CA VAL A 58 -9.14 -5.68 4.71
C VAL A 58 -7.74 -5.65 5.32
N ARG A 59 -7.29 -6.78 5.89
CA ARG A 59 -5.99 -6.82 6.57
C ARG A 59 -4.84 -6.62 5.57
N SER A 60 -4.86 -7.37 4.46
CA SER A 60 -3.82 -7.25 3.44
C SER A 60 -3.88 -5.90 2.73
N GLY A 61 -5.08 -5.36 2.51
CA GLY A 61 -5.27 -4.01 1.97
C GLY A 61 -4.66 -2.93 2.84
N LEU A 62 -4.86 -2.97 4.17
CA LEU A 62 -4.24 -2.02 5.09
C LEU A 62 -2.71 -2.15 5.16
N VAL A 63 -2.16 -3.37 5.05
CA VAL A 63 -0.70 -3.60 4.95
C VAL A 63 -0.13 -2.94 3.70
N ALA A 64 -0.78 -3.14 2.55
CA ALA A 64 -0.33 -2.56 1.29
C ALA A 64 -0.44 -1.02 1.31
N LEU A 65 -1.52 -0.48 1.87
CA LEU A 65 -1.70 0.97 2.03
C LEU A 65 -0.62 1.56 2.96
N ALA A 66 -0.32 0.89 4.08
CA ALA A 66 0.76 1.31 4.98
C ALA A 66 2.11 1.33 4.25
N GLY A 67 2.44 0.28 3.49
CA GLY A 67 3.66 0.26 2.68
C GLY A 67 3.69 1.40 1.65
N CYS A 68 2.57 1.73 1.03
CA CYS A 68 2.47 2.87 0.11
C CYS A 68 2.80 4.21 0.81
N LEU A 69 2.26 4.43 2.00
CA LEU A 69 2.53 5.60 2.83
C LEU A 69 4.00 5.65 3.31
N GLU A 70 4.58 4.51 3.68
CA GLU A 70 6.00 4.39 4.07
C GLU A 70 6.97 4.75 2.94
N VAL A 71 6.63 4.44 1.69
CA VAL A 71 7.44 4.87 0.53
C VAL A 71 7.31 6.38 0.29
N GLY A 72 6.23 7.02 0.74
CA GLY A 72 6.05 8.47 0.70
C GLY A 72 4.81 8.95 -0.05
N TYR A 73 3.80 8.09 -0.23
CA TYR A 73 2.51 8.54 -0.76
C TYR A 73 1.83 9.51 0.21
N ALA A 74 1.44 10.68 -0.28
CA ALA A 74 0.97 11.79 0.56
C ALA A 74 -0.35 12.41 0.09
N ASP A 75 -1.05 11.80 -0.88
CA ASP A 75 -2.38 12.25 -1.29
C ASP A 75 -3.46 11.61 -0.39
N PHE A 76 -3.57 12.12 0.83
CA PHE A 76 -4.52 11.63 1.83
C PHE A 76 -5.98 11.92 1.44
N GLU A 77 -6.24 12.98 0.67
CA GLU A 77 -7.58 13.27 0.17
C GLU A 77 -8.06 12.20 -0.81
N GLN A 78 -7.18 11.75 -1.72
CA GLN A 78 -7.46 10.62 -2.59
C GLN A 78 -7.78 9.37 -1.77
N ILE A 79 -6.94 9.01 -0.79
CA ILE A 79 -7.16 7.83 0.06
C ILE A 79 -8.53 7.87 0.77
N ARG A 80 -8.97 9.04 1.21
CA ARG A 80 -10.27 9.22 1.90
C ARG A 80 -11.48 9.14 1.00
N ARG A 81 -11.33 9.39 -0.30
CA ARG A 81 -12.46 9.51 -1.23
C ARG A 81 -12.53 8.35 -2.22
N ASP A 82 -11.41 7.66 -2.43
CA ASP A 82 -11.30 6.58 -3.41
C ASP A 82 -12.39 5.52 -3.18
N PRO A 83 -13.28 5.28 -4.17
CA PRO A 83 -14.32 4.28 -4.05
C PRO A 83 -13.73 2.87 -3.92
N ASP A 84 -12.54 2.61 -4.48
CA ASP A 84 -11.92 1.30 -4.41
C ASP A 84 -11.43 0.97 -3.01
N LEU A 85 -11.12 1.98 -2.19
CA LEU A 85 -10.75 1.83 -0.78
C LEU A 85 -11.94 1.84 0.18
N ALA A 86 -13.18 1.83 -0.32
CA ALA A 86 -14.38 1.94 0.52
C ALA A 86 -14.50 0.83 1.58
N THR A 87 -13.99 -0.38 1.30
CA THR A 87 -13.99 -1.48 2.29
C THR A 87 -12.97 -1.22 3.40
N LEU A 88 -11.76 -0.76 3.06
CA LEU A 88 -10.74 -0.44 4.07
C LEU A 88 -11.15 0.72 4.97
N ARG A 89 -11.81 1.74 4.40
CA ARG A 89 -12.30 2.92 5.14
C ARG A 89 -13.30 2.59 6.25
N LYS A 90 -13.93 1.41 6.21
CA LYS A 90 -14.87 0.96 7.26
C LYS A 90 -14.19 0.33 8.46
N ASP A 91 -12.91 -0.03 8.34
CA ASP A 91 -12.14 -0.65 9.41
C ASP A 91 -11.62 0.41 10.38
N GLU A 92 -11.76 0.18 11.67
CA GLU A 92 -11.34 1.12 12.73
C GLU A 92 -9.84 1.45 12.69
N ARG A 93 -9.02 0.56 12.14
CA ARG A 93 -7.57 0.77 12.02
C ARG A 93 -7.20 1.77 10.93
N PHE A 94 -8.10 2.06 10.00
CA PHE A 94 -7.84 2.93 8.85
C PHE A 94 -7.47 4.36 9.30
N ASP A 95 -8.26 4.96 10.19
CA ASP A 95 -7.99 6.31 10.67
C ASP A 95 -6.70 6.38 11.50
N GLY A 96 -6.41 5.33 12.27
CA GLY A 96 -5.16 5.20 13.01
C GLY A 96 -3.94 5.13 12.10
N LEU A 97 -4.07 4.41 10.96
CA LEU A 97 -3.05 4.36 9.94
C LEU A 97 -2.79 5.75 9.34
N LEU A 98 -3.84 6.48 8.90
CA LEU A 98 -3.66 7.79 8.28
C LEU A 98 -3.05 8.80 9.25
N LYS A 99 -3.55 8.90 10.49
CA LYS A 99 -3.03 9.82 11.51
C LYS A 99 -1.53 9.66 11.75
N ARG A 100 -0.98 8.46 11.55
CA ARG A 100 0.46 8.17 11.71
C ARG A 100 1.33 8.79 10.64
N PHE A 101 0.82 8.92 9.41
CA PHE A 101 1.58 9.40 8.26
C PHE A 101 1.20 10.82 7.86
N GLU A 102 0.00 11.27 8.21
CA GLU A 102 -0.34 12.67 8.07
C GLU A 102 0.61 13.51 8.91
N PRO A 103 1.19 14.57 8.33
CA PRO A 103 1.93 15.54 9.10
C PRO A 103 0.95 16.25 10.04
N SER A 104 0.69 15.61 11.17
CA SER A 104 0.28 16.26 12.40
C SER A 104 1.40 17.25 12.71
N GLY A 105 1.09 18.48 13.09
CA GLY A 105 2.07 19.54 13.36
C GLY A 105 3.08 19.24 14.49
N MET A 106 3.34 17.99 14.84
CA MET A 106 4.34 17.52 15.81
C MET A 106 5.06 16.26 15.31
N SER A 107 6.33 16.46 14.98
CA SER A 107 7.46 15.52 15.08
C SER A 107 7.56 14.35 14.09
N ALA A 108 8.32 14.60 13.03
CA ALA A 108 8.99 13.64 12.15
C ALA A 108 10.10 12.82 12.85
N ALA A 109 9.94 12.42 14.11
CA ALA A 109 10.96 11.70 14.86
C ALA A 109 10.36 10.65 15.81
N MET A 110 10.06 9.46 15.30
CA MET A 110 10.18 8.25 16.09
C MET A 110 10.29 7.02 15.19
N GLY A 111 11.35 6.24 15.40
CA GLY A 111 11.65 5.00 14.69
C GLY A 111 10.49 4.00 14.72
N PHE A 112 10.29 3.33 13.59
CA PHE A 112 9.13 2.48 13.28
C PHE A 112 9.37 1.02 13.68
N ASP A 113 8.54 0.47 14.58
CA ASP A 113 8.39 -0.98 14.76
C ASP A 113 6.97 -1.40 14.37
N LEU A 114 6.86 -2.03 13.19
CA LEU A 114 5.61 -2.49 12.58
C LEU A 114 5.06 -3.76 13.25
N SER A 115 5.85 -4.44 14.09
CA SER A 115 5.45 -5.71 14.71
C SER A 115 4.33 -5.56 15.76
N SER A 116 4.18 -4.36 16.34
CA SER A 116 3.15 -4.04 17.34
C SER A 116 1.72 -3.96 16.76
N LEU A 117 1.57 -3.71 15.46
CA LEU A 117 0.26 -3.64 14.78
C LEU A 117 -0.28 -5.01 14.37
N PHE A 118 0.56 -6.04 14.31
CA PHE A 118 0.19 -7.40 13.91
C PHE A 118 0.40 -8.39 15.05
N GLY A 119 -0.05 -8.00 16.24
CA GLY A 119 -0.11 -8.85 17.43
C GLY A 119 -0.72 -10.22 17.13
N LYS A 120 -0.01 -11.25 17.60
CA LYS A 120 -0.17 -12.70 17.39
C LYS A 120 -1.60 -13.21 17.64
N LYS A 121 -1.95 -14.27 16.89
CA LYS A 121 -3.09 -15.18 17.12
C LYS A 121 -3.22 -15.59 18.58
#